data_AF-A0A1Y4APS3-F1
#
_entry.id   AF-A0A1Y4APS3-F1
#
_cell.length_a   1.000
_cell.length_b   1.000
_cell.length_c   1.000
_cell.angle_alpha   90.00
_cell.angle_beta   90.00
_cell.angle_gamma   90.00
#
_symmetry.space_group_name_H-M   'P 1'
#
loop_
_entity.id
_entity.type
_entity.pdbx_description
1 polymer ?
#
loop_
_entity_poly.entity_id
_entity_poly.type
_entity_poly.pdbx_seq_one_letter_code
_entity_poly.pdbx_strand_id
1 'polypeptide(L)'
;MQEEITQGVVSLSVETGKMTTDLLQKAVKKVLEEMQKKPSQRSLHQGKQTLHQLKQHGASLTNIEITEQNIKAFSAVAKKYDID
;
A
#
# COMPACT_ATOMS: atom_id res chain seq x y z
N MET A 1 26.09 -1.03 -20.25
CA MET A 1 25.49 -1.52 -18.98
C MET A 1 25.49 -0.35 -18.03
N GLN A 2 24.31 0.21 -17.75
CA GLN A 2 24.17 1.36 -16.87
C GLN A 2 23.53 0.85 -15.58
N GLU A 3 24.31 0.83 -14.50
CA GLU A 3 23.79 0.49 -13.18
C GLU A 3 22.89 1.64 -12.72
N GLU A 4 21.57 1.41 -12.74
CA GLU A 4 20.61 2.22 -12.01
C GLU A 4 20.85 1.98 -10.50
N ILE A 5 21.55 2.90 -9.85
CA ILE A 5 21.66 2.90 -8.40
C ILE A 5 20.34 3.47 -7.86
N THR A 6 19.36 2.60 -7.63
CA THR A 6 18.12 2.96 -6.94
C THR A 6 18.48 3.44 -5.52
N GLN A 7 18.44 4.75 -5.29
CA GLN A 7 18.60 5.32 -3.95
C GLN A 7 17.31 5.07 -3.14
N GLY A 8 17.27 3.94 -2.43
CA GLY A 8 16.21 3.66 -1.46
C GLY A 8 16.46 4.42 -0.16
N VAL A 9 15.56 5.35 0.21
CA VAL A 9 15.56 5.98 1.53
C VAL A 9 14.72 5.11 2.48
N VAL A 10 15.30 4.69 3.61
CA VAL A 10 14.62 3.90 4.65
C VAL A 10 14.45 4.76 5.90
N SER A 11 13.22 4.90 6.39
CA SER A 11 12.92 5.56 7.67
C SER A 11 12.81 4.52 8.78
N LEU A 12 13.54 4.72 9.89
CA LEU A 12 13.52 3.85 11.07
C LEU A 12 13.14 4.65 12.31
N SER A 13 12.08 4.22 13.00
CA SER A 13 11.67 4.77 14.30
C SER A 13 11.94 3.74 15.40
N VAL A 14 12.57 4.17 16.49
CA VAL A 14 12.89 3.32 17.65
C VAL A 14 12.34 3.97 18.91
N GLU A 15 11.42 3.29 19.59
CA GLU A 15 10.92 3.71 20.89
C GLU A 15 11.76 3.06 21.99
N THR A 16 12.42 3.87 22.82
CA THR A 16 13.23 3.40 23.94
C THR A 16 13.33 4.47 25.02
N GLY A 17 13.47 4.06 26.28
CA GLY A 17 13.73 4.99 27.39
C GLY A 17 15.15 5.56 27.38
N LYS A 18 16.13 4.84 26.80
CA LYS A 18 17.52 5.31 26.61
C LYS A 18 18.09 4.74 25.31
N MET A 19 18.71 5.60 24.51
CA MET A 19 19.44 5.18 23.32
C MET A 19 20.86 4.74 23.73
N THR A 20 21.11 3.44 23.67
CA THR A 20 22.43 2.85 23.91
C THR A 20 23.07 2.36 22.61
N THR A 21 24.39 2.24 22.59
CA THR A 21 25.15 1.71 21.44
C THR A 21 24.71 0.32 21.04
N ASP A 22 24.44 -0.57 22.00
CA ASP A 22 23.94 -1.93 21.74
C ASP A 22 22.56 -1.93 21.08
N LEU A 23 21.69 -1.01 21.51
CA LEU A 23 20.36 -0.89 20.94
C LEU A 23 20.41 -0.37 19.50
N LEU A 24 21.24 0.64 19.24
CA LEU A 24 21.45 1.17 17.90
C LEU A 24 22.01 0.07 16.97
N GLN A 25 23.01 -0.68 17.43
CA GLN A 25 23.60 -1.77 16.65
C GLN A 25 22.56 -2.85 16.31
N LYS A 26 21.69 -3.22 17.28
CA LYS A 26 20.61 -4.18 17.04
C LYS A 26 19.57 -3.63 16.06
N ALA A 27 19.21 -2.35 16.17
CA ALA A 27 18.23 -1.72 15.30
C ALA A 27 18.72 -1.69 13.84
N VAL A 28 19.98 -1.30 13.61
CA VAL A 28 20.59 -1.30 12.27
C VAL A 28 20.70 -2.72 11.69
N LYS A 29 21.13 -3.70 12.49
CA LYS A 29 21.17 -5.11 12.05
C LYS A 29 19.79 -5.61 11.61
N LYS A 30 18.75 -5.29 12.40
CA LYS A 30 17.38 -5.69 12.09
C LYS A 30 16.87 -5.06 10.79
N VAL A 31 17.22 -3.80 10.50
CA VAL A 31 16.89 -3.17 9.21
C VAL A 31 17.56 -3.92 8.06
N LEU A 32 18.84 -4.27 8.17
CA LEU A 32 19.55 -5.00 7.13
C LEU A 32 18.98 -6.41 6.91
N GLU A 33 18.59 -7.10 7.98
CA GLU A 33 17.92 -8.40 7.89
C GLU A 33 16.56 -8.29 7.19
N GLU A 34 15.75 -7.29 7.53
CA GLU A 34 14.46 -7.05 6.87
C GLU A 34 14.61 -6.60 5.41
N MET A 35 15.67 -5.88 5.06
CA MET A 35 15.97 -5.53 3.66
C MET A 35 16.47 -6.73 2.84
N GLN A 36 17.19 -7.67 3.47
CA GLN A 36 17.67 -8.90 2.82
C GLN A 36 16.59 -9.96 2.69
N LYS A 37 15.59 -9.96 3.57
CA LYS A 37 14.34 -10.69 3.34
C LYS A 37 13.71 -10.12 2.08
N LYS A 38 13.81 -10.87 0.98
CA LYS A 38 13.27 -10.52 -0.34
C LYS A 38 11.91 -9.81 -0.19
N PRO A 39 11.64 -8.71 -0.93
CA PRO A 39 10.30 -8.11 -1.02
C PRO A 39 9.29 -9.01 -1.77
N SER A 40 9.49 -10.33 -1.75
CA SER A 40 8.71 -11.35 -2.45
C SER A 40 7.28 -11.53 -1.93
N GLN A 41 6.81 -10.66 -1.03
CA GLN A 41 5.43 -10.70 -0.53
C GLN A 41 4.65 -9.39 -0.70
N ARG A 42 5.25 -8.35 -1.28
CA ARG A 42 4.49 -7.16 -1.72
C ARG A 42 4.50 -7.08 -3.24
N SER A 43 4.04 -8.13 -3.90
CA SER A 43 3.53 -7.96 -5.25
C SER A 43 2.25 -7.14 -5.16
N LEU A 44 2.38 -5.81 -5.06
CA LEU A 44 1.26 -4.93 -5.39
C LEU A 44 0.93 -5.26 -6.84
N HIS A 45 -0.19 -5.95 -7.05
CA HIS A 45 -0.64 -6.30 -8.39
C HIS A 45 -0.76 -5.02 -9.21
N GLN A 46 0.03 -4.94 -10.27
CA GLN A 46 0.01 -3.82 -11.21
C GLN A 46 -1.07 -4.08 -12.26
N GLY A 47 -1.89 -3.08 -12.57
CA GLY A 47 -2.96 -3.17 -13.57
C GLY A 47 -4.36 -3.35 -12.98
N LYS A 48 -5.33 -3.67 -13.85
CA LYS A 48 -6.74 -3.82 -13.44
C LYS A 48 -6.89 -5.04 -12.52
N GLN A 49 -7.33 -4.82 -11.30
CA GLN A 49 -7.65 -5.89 -10.36
C GLN A 49 -9.16 -6.11 -10.28
N THR A 50 -9.56 -7.36 -10.07
CA THR A 50 -10.95 -7.70 -9.75
C THR A 50 -11.28 -7.37 -8.29
N LEU A 51 -12.55 -7.16 -7.99
CA LEU A 51 -13.02 -6.92 -6.61
C LEU A 51 -12.63 -8.07 -5.66
N HIS A 52 -12.62 -9.31 -6.15
CA HIS A 52 -12.22 -10.47 -5.36
C HIS A 52 -10.75 -10.41 -4.96
N GLN A 53 -9.86 -10.00 -5.87
CA GLN A 53 -8.43 -9.82 -5.60
C GLN A 53 -8.20 -8.67 -4.61
N LEU A 54 -8.90 -7.55 -4.76
CA LEU A 54 -8.82 -6.42 -3.82
C LEU A 54 -9.21 -6.84 -2.39
N LYS A 55 -10.27 -7.65 -2.25
CA LYS A 55 -10.69 -8.20 -0.95
C LYS A 55 -9.63 -9.10 -0.32
N GLN A 56 -8.92 -9.91 -1.12
CA GLN A 56 -7.86 -10.81 -0.63
C GLN A 56 -6.62 -10.04 -0.12
N HIS A 57 -6.29 -8.91 -0.72
CA HIS A 57 -5.18 -8.06 -0.29
C HIS A 57 -5.52 -7.13 0.87
N GLY A 58 -6.71 -7.25 1.47
CA GLY A 58 -7.15 -6.38 2.55
C GLY A 58 -7.35 -4.93 2.12
N ALA A 59 -7.48 -4.66 0.82
CA ALA A 59 -7.85 -3.33 0.35
C ALA A 59 -9.27 -3.03 0.85
N SER A 60 -9.44 -1.89 1.52
CA SER A 60 -10.74 -1.45 2.02
C SER A 60 -11.67 -1.18 0.83
N LEU A 61 -12.47 -2.17 0.48
CA LEU A 61 -13.63 -1.99 -0.40
C LEU A 61 -14.61 -1.10 0.36
N THR A 62 -14.63 0.18 0.05
CA THR A 62 -15.62 1.10 0.61
C THR A 62 -16.89 0.96 -0.20
N ASN A 63 -17.97 0.56 0.47
CA ASN A 63 -19.29 0.66 -0.10
C ASN A 63 -19.62 2.15 -0.21
N ILE A 64 -19.71 2.67 -1.43
CA ILE A 64 -20.18 4.04 -1.64
C ILE A 64 -21.70 4.01 -1.52
N GLU A 65 -22.24 4.55 -0.44
CA GLU A 65 -23.67 4.80 -0.33
C GLU A 65 -24.06 5.91 -1.29
N ILE A 66 -25.08 5.65 -2.12
CA ILE A 66 -25.60 6.64 -3.06
C ILE A 66 -26.57 7.55 -2.31
N THR A 67 -26.17 8.81 -2.15
CA THR A 67 -26.98 9.89 -1.56
C THR A 67 -27.34 10.91 -2.65
N GLU A 68 -28.31 11.80 -2.40
CA GLU A 68 -28.72 12.85 -3.36
C GLU A 68 -27.56 13.77 -3.79
N GLN A 69 -26.54 13.91 -2.94
CA GLN A 69 -25.35 14.71 -3.23
C GLN A 69 -24.42 14.00 -4.23
N ASN A 70 -24.36 12.67 -4.17
CA ASN A 70 -23.43 11.84 -4.95
C ASN A 70 -24.09 11.19 -6.18
N ILE A 71 -25.42 11.06 -6.22
CA ILE A 71 -26.16 10.34 -7.27
C ILE A 71 -25.93 10.91 -8.67
N LYS A 72 -25.69 12.22 -8.79
CA LYS A 72 -25.40 12.87 -10.08
C LYS A 72 -24.14 12.32 -10.74
N ALA A 73 -23.14 11.88 -9.96
CA ALA A 73 -21.90 11.30 -10.47
C ALA A 73 -22.12 9.95 -11.19
N PHE A 74 -23.24 9.27 -10.91
CA PHE A 74 -23.59 7.98 -11.50
C PHE A 74 -24.57 8.08 -12.67
N SER A 75 -25.07 9.29 -12.97
CA SER A 75 -26.06 9.53 -14.04
C SER A 75 -25.57 9.09 -15.43
N ALA A 76 -24.27 9.22 -15.72
CA ALA A 76 -23.68 8.76 -16.97
C ALA A 76 -23.77 7.24 -17.14
N VAL A 77 -23.68 6.49 -16.04
CA VAL A 77 -23.83 5.03 -16.04
C VAL A 77 -25.31 4.67 -16.08
N ALA A 78 -26.16 5.35 -15.32
CA ALA A 78 -27.61 5.11 -15.30
C ALA A 78 -28.26 5.28 -16.69
N LYS A 79 -27.90 6.37 -17.40
CA LYS A 79 -28.34 6.62 -18.79
C LYS A 79 -27.92 5.54 -19.78
N LYS A 80 -26.75 4.91 -19.56
CA LYS A 80 -26.28 3.81 -20.42
C LYS A 80 -27.19 2.58 -20.31
N TYR A 81 -27.89 2.42 -19.20
CA TYR A 81 -28.78 1.29 -18.93
C TYR A 81 -30.27 1.68 -18.94
N ASP A 82 -30.61 2.89 -19.40
CA ASP A 82 -31.98 3.44 -19.44
C ASP A 82 -32.68 3.39 -18.06
N ILE A 83 -31.90 3.66 -17.02
CA ILE A 83 -32.38 3.75 -15.63
C ILE A 83 -32.48 5.26 -15.32
N ASP A 84 -33.70 5.77 -15.18
CA ASP A 84 -34.02 7.16 -14.81
C ASP A 84 -34.62 7.23 -13.40
#